data_AF-A0A2D9PMM6-F1
#
_entry.id   AF-A0A2D9PMM6-F1
#
_cell.length_a   1.000
_cell.length_b   1.000
_cell.length_c   1.000
_cell.angle_alpha   90.00
_cell.angle_beta   90.00
_cell.angle_gamma   90.00
#
_symmetry.space_group_name_H-M   'P 1'
#
loop_
_entity.id
_entity.type
_entity.pdbx_description
1 polymer ?
#
loop_
_entity_poly.entity_id
_entity_poly.type
_entity_poly.pdbx_seq_one_letter_code
_entity_poly.pdbx_strand_id
1 'polypeptide(L)'
;MNKRSQVILLTVLSTVLGLLTMLTVGTLSWSLVKGVPGIAIGVFGSIASALLLQRQFGSGVSITAAGIAAMIASYAALACAEIVPAGTIDWAISGALYGAIIGIPLAIVLTLPKVFFIALKDSKPRD
;
A
#
# COMPACT_ATOMS: atom_id res chain seq x y z
N MET A 1 -12.54 17.91 -2.31
CA MET A 1 -12.03 16.73 -3.06
C MET A 1 -13.20 15.79 -3.36
N ASN A 2 -13.36 15.31 -4.59
CA ASN A 2 -14.43 14.36 -4.92
C ASN A 2 -14.22 13.04 -4.16
N LYS A 3 -15.30 12.44 -3.62
CA LYS A 3 -15.24 11.18 -2.83
C LYS A 3 -14.44 10.08 -3.54
N ARG A 4 -14.57 10.00 -4.87
CA ARG A 4 -13.86 9.05 -5.75
C ARG A 4 -12.34 9.26 -5.70
N SER A 5 -11.88 10.48 -5.90
CA SER A 5 -10.45 10.84 -5.82
C SER A 5 -9.90 10.65 -4.41
N GLN A 6 -10.70 10.93 -3.38
CA GLN A 6 -10.33 10.72 -1.98
C GLN A 6 -10.08 9.23 -1.68
N VAL A 7 -10.96 8.33 -2.13
CA VAL A 7 -10.83 6.88 -1.96
C VAL A 7 -9.53 6.36 -2.59
N ILE A 8 -9.23 6.80 -3.82
CA ILE A 8 -7.99 6.42 -4.52
C ILE A 8 -6.77 6.94 -3.75
N LEU A 9 -6.75 8.22 -3.42
CA LEU A 9 -5.63 8.85 -2.71
C LEU A 9 -5.34 8.17 -1.37
N LEU A 10 -6.37 7.92 -0.56
CA LEU A 10 -6.19 7.29 0.75
C LEU A 10 -5.71 5.84 0.62
N THR A 11 -6.17 5.12 -0.40
CA THR A 11 -5.74 3.73 -0.64
C THR A 11 -4.27 3.69 -1.09
N VAL A 12 -3.85 4.62 -1.96
CA VAL A 12 -2.45 4.79 -2.35
C VAL A 12 -1.58 5.17 -1.16
N LEU A 13 -2.00 6.14 -0.34
CA LEU A 13 -1.26 6.55 0.86
C LEU A 13 -1.08 5.39 1.84
N SER A 14 -2.13 4.62 2.10
CA SER A 14 -2.06 3.43 2.94
C SER A 14 -1.10 2.37 2.38
N THR A 15 -1.07 2.20 1.05
CA THR A 15 -0.12 1.29 0.39
C THR A 15 1.33 1.75 0.59
N VAL A 16 1.59 3.03 0.37
CA VAL A 16 2.92 3.65 0.55
C VAL A 16 3.38 3.56 1.99
N LEU A 17 2.49 3.83 2.96
CA LEU A 17 2.82 3.69 4.38
C LEU A 17 3.17 2.24 4.75
N GLY A 18 2.45 1.25 4.20
CA GLY A 18 2.80 -0.17 4.37
C GLY A 18 4.20 -0.48 3.84
N LEU A 19 4.50 -0.05 2.62
CA LEU A 19 5.82 -0.22 2.02
C LEU A 19 6.91 0.44 2.87
N LEU A 20 6.72 1.69 3.29
CA LEU A 20 7.67 2.41 4.13
C LEU A 20 7.90 1.74 5.48
N THR A 21 6.85 1.18 6.08
CA THR A 21 6.94 0.42 7.34
C THR A 21 7.85 -0.80 7.17
N MET A 22 7.65 -1.55 6.09
CA MET A 22 8.49 -2.70 5.77
C MET A 22 9.95 -2.29 5.50
N LEU A 23 10.18 -1.22 4.75
CA LEU A 23 11.52 -0.73 4.45
C LEU A 23 12.26 -0.25 5.69
N THR A 24 11.58 0.49 6.59
CA THR A 24 12.17 0.93 7.85
C THR A 24 12.51 -0.24 8.77
N VAL A 25 11.67 -1.27 8.85
CA VAL A 25 12.01 -2.47 9.62
C VAL A 25 13.16 -3.23 8.94
N GLY A 26 13.19 -3.25 7.60
CA GLY A 26 14.22 -3.93 6.81
C GLY A 26 15.60 -3.29 6.92
N THR A 27 15.68 -1.96 7.03
CA THR A 27 16.94 -1.25 7.28
C THR A 27 17.42 -1.39 8.71
N LEU A 28 16.51 -1.49 9.68
CA LEU A 28 16.87 -1.70 11.08
C LEU A 28 17.30 -3.15 11.37
N SER A 29 16.63 -4.12 10.75
CA SER A 29 16.92 -5.54 10.97
C SER A 29 16.50 -6.38 9.77
N TRP A 30 17.45 -6.59 8.87
CA TRP A 30 17.25 -7.45 7.70
C TRP A 30 16.78 -8.86 8.06
N SER A 31 17.27 -9.41 9.18
CA SER A 31 16.93 -10.75 9.64
C SER A 31 15.43 -10.92 9.92
N LEU A 32 14.74 -9.86 10.32
CA LEU A 32 13.30 -9.86 10.59
C LEU A 32 12.45 -9.76 9.31
N VAL A 33 13.02 -9.23 8.23
CA VAL A 33 12.26 -8.84 7.04
C VAL A 33 12.56 -9.76 5.84
N LYS A 34 13.58 -10.61 5.94
CA LYS A 34 13.93 -11.58 4.89
C LYS A 34 12.76 -12.51 4.56
N GLY A 35 12.25 -12.42 3.33
CA GLY A 35 11.19 -13.28 2.81
C GLY A 35 9.78 -12.91 3.27
N VAL A 36 8.96 -13.92 3.57
CA VAL A 36 7.52 -13.76 3.90
C VAL A 36 7.24 -12.79 5.07
N PRO A 37 8.03 -12.78 6.16
CA PRO A 37 7.83 -11.83 7.25
C PRO A 37 7.86 -10.36 6.80
N GLY A 38 8.74 -9.99 5.86
CA GLY A 38 8.79 -8.63 5.35
C GLY A 38 7.54 -8.22 4.58
N ILE A 39 6.99 -9.15 3.79
CA ILE A 39 5.70 -8.95 3.11
C ILE A 39 4.59 -8.75 4.14
N ALA A 40 4.55 -9.59 5.17
CA ALA A 40 3.55 -9.49 6.25
C ALA A 40 3.62 -8.12 6.94
N ILE A 41 4.82 -7.63 7.29
CA ILE A 41 5.02 -6.30 7.89
C ILE A 41 4.45 -5.21 6.98
N GLY A 42 4.71 -5.28 5.68
CA GLY A 42 4.19 -4.31 4.72
C GLY A 42 2.66 -4.31 4.63
N VAL A 43 2.06 -5.50 4.61
CA VAL A 43 0.60 -5.68 4.60
C VAL A 43 -0.02 -5.19 5.91
N PHE A 44 0.52 -5.56 7.06
CA PHE A 44 0.03 -5.10 8.36
C PHE A 44 0.17 -3.59 8.52
N GLY A 45 1.30 -3.01 8.12
CA GLY A 45 1.51 -1.56 8.10
C GLY A 45 0.50 -0.85 7.21
N SER A 46 0.20 -1.42 6.04
CA SER A 46 -0.80 -0.90 5.12
C SER A 46 -2.22 -0.96 5.71
N ILE A 47 -2.64 -2.11 6.23
CA ILE A 47 -3.96 -2.32 6.83
C ILE A 47 -4.14 -1.41 8.05
N ALA A 48 -3.15 -1.33 8.94
CA ALA A 48 -3.19 -0.45 10.10
C ALA A 48 -3.35 1.02 9.66
N SER A 49 -2.58 1.44 8.65
CA SER A 49 -2.71 2.77 8.06
C SER A 49 -4.07 2.99 7.41
N ALA A 50 -4.62 2.00 6.70
CA ALA A 50 -5.94 2.07 6.08
C ALA A 50 -7.03 2.27 7.14
N LEU A 51 -6.96 1.53 8.25
CA LEU A 51 -7.91 1.63 9.35
C LEU A 51 -7.85 2.99 10.05
N LEU A 52 -6.65 3.53 10.26
CA LEU A 52 -6.46 4.87 10.83
C LEU A 52 -7.01 5.95 9.88
N LEU A 53 -6.66 5.88 8.59
CA LEU A 53 -7.17 6.80 7.57
C LEU A 53 -8.69 6.69 7.42
N GLN A 54 -9.26 5.49 7.54
CA GLN A 54 -10.70 5.28 7.51
C GLN A 54 -11.39 5.89 8.73
N ARG A 55 -10.78 5.83 9.91
CA ARG A 55 -11.31 6.51 11.11
C ARG A 55 -11.27 8.03 10.97
N GLN A 56 -10.21 8.57 10.39
CA GLN A 56 -10.02 10.02 10.26
C GLN A 56 -10.87 10.64 9.14
N PHE A 57 -10.97 9.96 7.99
CA PHE A 57 -11.59 10.50 6.77
C PHE A 57 -12.91 9.82 6.39
N GLY A 58 -13.39 8.86 7.20
CA GLY A 58 -14.59 8.07 6.94
C GLY A 58 -14.36 6.85 6.04
N SER A 59 -15.44 6.23 5.55
CA SER A 59 -15.45 4.91 4.87
C SER A 59 -14.80 4.85 3.46
N GLY A 60 -13.99 5.84 3.10
CA GLY A 60 -13.38 5.97 1.78
C GLY A 60 -12.35 4.89 1.45
N VAL A 61 -11.56 4.41 2.41
CA VAL A 61 -10.36 3.59 2.10
C VAL A 61 -10.70 2.15 1.68
N SER A 62 -10.09 1.66 0.60
CA SER A 62 -10.22 0.25 0.21
C SER A 62 -9.13 -0.59 0.89
N ILE A 63 -9.43 -1.13 2.08
CA ILE A 63 -8.44 -1.89 2.88
C ILE A 63 -7.88 -3.08 2.09
N THR A 64 -8.74 -3.82 1.37
CA THR A 64 -8.33 -4.99 0.59
C THR A 64 -7.41 -4.61 -0.56
N ALA A 65 -7.74 -3.54 -1.30
CA ALA A 65 -6.90 -3.05 -2.39
C ALA A 65 -5.54 -2.54 -1.87
N ALA A 66 -5.53 -1.80 -0.75
CA ALA A 66 -4.29 -1.34 -0.12
C ALA A 66 -3.40 -2.51 0.34
N GLY A 67 -4.00 -3.51 1.01
CA GLY A 67 -3.27 -4.68 1.49
C GLY A 67 -2.64 -5.50 0.36
N ILE A 68 -3.40 -5.80 -0.70
CA ILE A 68 -2.88 -6.54 -1.86
C ILE A 68 -1.80 -5.73 -2.58
N ALA A 69 -2.01 -4.43 -2.78
CA ALA A 69 -1.01 -3.58 -3.41
C ALA A 69 0.28 -3.50 -2.56
N ALA A 70 0.16 -3.40 -1.24
CA ALA A 70 1.29 -3.40 -0.33
C ALA A 70 2.03 -4.74 -0.33
N MET A 71 1.31 -5.86 -0.42
CA MET A 71 1.91 -7.19 -0.55
C MET A 71 2.85 -7.26 -1.76
N ILE A 72 2.37 -6.84 -2.93
CA ILE A 72 3.15 -6.86 -4.17
C ILE A 72 4.28 -5.82 -4.13
N ALA A 73 4.03 -4.63 -3.58
CA ALA A 73 5.04 -3.59 -3.40
C ALA A 73 6.20 -4.08 -2.51
N SER A 74 5.88 -4.70 -1.38
CA SER A 74 6.86 -5.24 -0.44
C SER A 74 7.62 -6.42 -1.04
N TYR A 75 6.97 -7.28 -1.83
CA TYR A 75 7.65 -8.33 -2.57
C TYR A 75 8.69 -7.76 -3.55
N ALA A 76 8.30 -6.77 -4.37
CA ALA A 76 9.21 -6.12 -5.31
C ALA A 76 10.38 -5.41 -4.60
N ALA A 77 10.12 -4.79 -3.45
CA ALA A 77 11.15 -4.19 -2.62
C ALA A 77 12.14 -5.22 -2.05
N LEU A 78 11.66 -6.40 -1.62
CA LEU A 78 12.52 -7.50 -1.19
C LEU A 78 13.36 -8.05 -2.34
N ALA A 79 12.76 -8.25 -3.52
CA ALA A 79 13.46 -8.73 -4.70
C ALA A 79 14.61 -7.80 -5.13
N CYS A 80 14.51 -6.50 -4.83
CA CYS A 80 15.60 -5.56 -5.07
C CYS A 80 16.90 -5.92 -4.30
N ALA A 81 16.80 -6.70 -3.22
CA ALA A 81 17.97 -7.17 -2.46
C ALA A 81 18.84 -8.16 -3.25
N GLU A 82 18.36 -8.70 -4.38
CA GLU A 82 19.17 -9.52 -5.30
C GLU A 82 20.15 -8.67 -6.12
N ILE A 83 19.87 -7.37 -6.26
CA ILE A 83 20.64 -6.43 -7.10
C ILE A 83 21.44 -5.46 -6.22
N VAL A 84 20.87 -5.05 -5.09
CA VAL A 84 21.46 -4.08 -4.16
C VAL A 84 21.66 -4.74 -2.79
N PRO A 85 22.77 -4.49 -2.06
CA PRO A 85 23.01 -5.11 -0.76
C PRO A 85 21.86 -4.92 0.22
N ALA A 86 21.29 -6.04 0.64
CA ALA A 86 20.22 -6.15 1.63
C ALA A 86 20.43 -5.30 2.90
N GLY A 87 19.36 -4.67 3.38
CA GLY A 87 19.36 -3.93 4.66
C GLY A 87 20.11 -2.59 4.66
N THR A 88 20.69 -2.20 3.52
CA THR A 88 21.33 -0.89 3.36
C THR A 88 20.34 0.22 3.04
N ILE A 89 20.76 1.48 3.22
CA ILE A 89 19.98 2.66 2.80
C ILE A 89 19.77 2.64 1.27
N ASP A 90 20.76 2.22 0.50
CA ASP A 90 20.65 2.11 -0.96
C ASP A 90 19.61 1.08 -1.38
N TRP A 91 19.55 -0.06 -0.68
CA TRP A 91 18.48 -1.03 -0.85
C TRP A 91 17.12 -0.43 -0.50
N ALA A 92 17.02 0.34 0.58
CA ALA A 92 15.75 0.93 0.97
C ALA A 92 15.21 1.92 -0.05
N ILE A 93 16.08 2.76 -0.62
CA ILE A 93 15.73 3.73 -1.66
C ILE A 93 15.35 3.00 -2.95
N SER A 94 16.18 2.06 -3.40
CA SER A 94 15.92 1.30 -4.63
C SER A 94 14.67 0.45 -4.49
N GLY A 95 14.52 -0.25 -3.37
CA GLY A 95 13.35 -1.05 -3.02
C GLY A 95 12.09 -0.21 -2.89
N ALA A 96 12.16 1.02 -2.39
CA ALA A 96 11.04 1.95 -2.41
C ALA A 96 10.59 2.28 -3.83
N LEU A 97 11.52 2.54 -4.74
CA LEU A 97 11.21 2.85 -6.14
C LEU A 97 10.61 1.64 -6.86
N TYR A 98 11.20 0.45 -6.72
CA TYR A 98 10.67 -0.79 -7.30
C TYR A 98 9.31 -1.19 -6.70
N GLY A 99 9.15 -1.04 -5.39
CA GLY A 99 7.88 -1.29 -4.71
C GLY A 99 6.80 -0.30 -5.16
N ALA A 100 7.13 0.99 -5.27
CA ALA A 100 6.19 2.04 -5.64
C ALA A 100 5.76 1.96 -7.11
N ILE A 101 6.68 1.67 -8.05
CA ILE A 101 6.36 1.64 -9.48
C ILE A 101 5.35 0.53 -9.82
N ILE A 102 5.29 -0.54 -9.03
CA ILE A 102 4.32 -1.64 -9.19
C ILE A 102 3.13 -1.44 -8.25
N GLY A 103 3.40 -1.16 -6.98
CA GLY A 103 2.40 -1.08 -5.92
C GLY A 103 1.39 0.06 -6.11
N ILE A 104 1.84 1.26 -6.54
CA ILE A 104 0.95 2.41 -6.69
C ILE A 104 -0.04 2.19 -7.85
N PRO A 105 0.38 1.82 -9.07
CA PRO A 105 -0.57 1.49 -10.14
C PRO A 105 -1.54 0.38 -9.74
N LEU A 106 -1.04 -0.66 -9.06
CA LEU A 106 -1.87 -1.76 -8.61
C LEU A 106 -2.93 -1.30 -7.59
N ALA A 107 -2.55 -0.46 -6.63
CA ALA A 107 -3.50 0.14 -5.68
C ALA A 107 -4.60 0.91 -6.41
N ILE A 108 -4.25 1.70 -7.42
CA ILE A 108 -5.22 2.47 -8.21
C ILE A 108 -6.20 1.51 -8.91
N VAL A 109 -5.68 0.52 -9.63
CA VAL A 109 -6.50 -0.45 -10.39
C VAL A 109 -7.44 -1.23 -9.48
N LEU A 110 -6.93 -1.75 -8.36
CA LEU A 110 -7.72 -2.52 -7.39
C LEU A 110 -8.77 -1.67 -6.66
N THR A 111 -8.61 -0.35 -6.66
CA THR A 111 -9.57 0.58 -6.05
C THR A 111 -10.73 0.92 -6.98
N LEU A 112 -10.57 0.74 -8.31
CA LEU A 112 -11.59 1.08 -9.31
C LEU A 112 -12.96 0.42 -9.07
N PRO A 113 -13.05 -0.89 -8.71
CA PRO A 113 -14.35 -1.51 -8.43
C PRO A 113 -15.10 -0.78 -7.30
N LYS A 114 -14.40 -0.42 -6.22
CA LYS A 114 -15.00 0.32 -5.09
C LYS A 114 -15.48 1.71 -5.54
N VAL A 115 -14.69 2.40 -6.35
CA VAL A 115 -15.04 3.71 -6.92
C VAL A 115 -16.28 3.61 -7.82
N PHE A 116 -16.37 2.54 -8.62
CA PHE A 116 -17.53 2.28 -9.48
C PHE A 116 -18.80 2.06 -8.66
N PHE A 117 -18.74 1.25 -7.59
CA PHE A 117 -19.89 1.06 -6.69
C PHE A 117 -20.32 2.35 -6.00
N ILE A 118 -19.38 3.24 -5.62
CA ILE A 118 -19.71 4.56 -5.07
C ILE A 118 -20.45 5.39 -6.12
N ALA A 119 -20.00 5.38 -7.37
CA ALA A 119 -20.65 6.11 -8.47
C ALA A 119 -22.08 5.62 -8.72
N LEU A 120 -22.31 4.29 -8.70
CA LEU A 120 -23.65 3.70 -8.82
C LEU A 120 -24.57 4.06 -7.64
N LYS A 121 -24.02 4.15 -6.43
CA LYS A 121 -24.80 4.55 -5.25
C LYS A 121 -25.20 6.03 -5.31
N ASP A 122 -24.30 6.89 -5.80
CA ASP A 122 -24.56 8.31 -5.95
C ASP A 122 -25.54 8.62 -7.11
N SER A 123 -25.69 7.72 -8.10
CA SER A 123 -26.61 7.90 -9.23
C SER A 123 -28.06 7.46 -8.97
N LYS A 124 -28.33 6.76 -7.86
CA LYS A 124 -29.69 6.33 -7.52
C LYS A 124 -30.42 7.47 -6.78
N PRO A 125 -31.62 7.92 -7.24
CA PRO A 125 -32.38 8.94 -6.53
C PRO A 125 -32.69 8.45 -5.11
N ARG A 126 -32.58 9.37 -4.14
CA ARG A 126 -33.02 9.13 -2.76
C ARG A 126 -34.53 9.35 -2.74
N ASP A 127 -35.27 8.26 -2.89
CA ASP A 127 -36.71 8.23 -2.60
C ASP A 127 -36.91 8.33 -1.07
#